data_AF-A0AAV6TLP8-F1
#
_entry.id   AF-A0AAV6TLP8-F1
#
_cell.length_a   1.000
_cell.length_b   1.000
_cell.length_c   1.000
_cell.angle_alpha   90.00
_cell.angle_beta   90.00
_cell.angle_gamma   90.00
#
_symmetry.space_group_name_H-M   'P 1'
#
loop_
_entity.id
_entity.type
_entity.pdbx_description
1 polymer ?
#
loop_
_entity_poly.entity_id
_entity_poly.type
_entity_poly.pdbx_seq_one_letter_code
_entity_poly.pdbx_strand_id
1 'polypeptide(L)'
;MGVRGLQTYIERDCPDACKSVSVKEIADKHRHFYNCDPVLVVDGMSMINRLYQNANLEWIYGGQWLQFVKVLEEFISRFKNIGVSLVFFFDGTISAEKRDEWVRRRVSKYETIAGIFQEIKCTLREPDRQSFQLPTAMGTLTRFATKELGAEVVQTDKDADEAIAEYANNHREVCGILSQDSDFIIFNTKTYLSLMHLDLQSLRTIHYDRDCFANRYLKLSVSQLPLFACLNGNDYVPSEKLRSFHQQVSKNGRIYLAAMAENMAEVVRAKGWTGDPNNLPELERISLTLFGHPGSATTIQNGLKSYVIGINLPVPNVRIQVSPEFQRTVYDHHLKCLNTFIFNLMCKLEYESSEPLEDHKSDLPPSALVYRQIRQRVYGVIFNQYYHNPSEYTFRENERISIKEWCAYYGNYMVHPEYIKPLPLEFWD
;
A
#
# COMPACT_ATOMS: atom_id res chain seq x y z
N MET A 1 3.08 -4.03 3.76
CA MET A 1 4.54 -3.76 3.79
C MET A 1 5.02 -4.19 5.17
N GLY A 2 6.20 -3.81 5.66
CA GLY A 2 6.46 -3.89 7.09
C GLY A 2 7.07 -5.19 7.64
N VAL A 3 6.82 -5.48 8.91
CA VAL A 3 7.51 -6.56 9.64
C VAL A 3 6.96 -7.94 9.25
N ARG A 4 7.74 -8.72 8.51
CA ARG A 4 7.31 -10.02 7.99
C ARG A 4 6.92 -11.00 9.12
N GLY A 5 5.68 -11.46 9.07
CA GLY A 5 5.14 -12.44 10.02
C GLY A 5 4.68 -11.86 11.36
N LEU A 6 4.65 -10.52 11.50
CA LEU A 6 4.22 -9.84 12.73
C LEU A 6 2.81 -10.21 13.14
N GLN A 7 1.85 -10.13 12.22
CA GLN A 7 0.49 -10.50 12.54
C GLN A 7 0.35 -11.97 12.95
N THR A 8 0.97 -12.89 12.19
CA THR A 8 0.92 -14.32 12.50
C THR A 8 1.52 -14.61 13.89
N TYR A 9 2.60 -13.91 14.25
CA TYR A 9 3.18 -13.99 15.60
C TYR A 9 2.19 -13.50 16.66
N ILE A 10 1.56 -12.34 16.46
CA ILE A 10 0.62 -11.79 17.43
C ILE A 10 -0.59 -12.71 17.61
N GLU A 11 -1.16 -13.22 16.53
CA GLU A 11 -2.33 -14.11 16.58
C GLU A 11 -2.05 -15.45 17.25
N ARG A 12 -0.87 -16.04 17.00
CA ARG A 12 -0.52 -17.36 17.53
C ARG A 12 0.08 -17.30 18.93
N ASP A 13 0.99 -16.35 19.15
CA ASP A 13 1.87 -16.33 20.32
C ASP A 13 1.52 -15.18 21.30
N CYS A 14 0.62 -14.25 20.92
CA CYS A 14 0.17 -13.13 21.77
C CYS A 14 -1.37 -13.02 21.89
N PRO A 15 -2.09 -14.07 22.33
CA PRO A 15 -3.55 -14.12 22.27
C PRO A 15 -4.26 -13.01 23.07
N ASP A 16 -3.69 -12.53 24.19
CA ASP A 16 -4.29 -11.43 24.97
C ASP A 16 -4.26 -10.08 24.23
N ALA A 17 -3.37 -9.95 23.23
CA ALA A 17 -3.33 -8.79 22.35
C ALA A 17 -4.37 -8.88 21.21
N CYS A 18 -5.05 -10.01 21.04
CA CYS A 18 -6.08 -10.22 20.02
C CYS A 18 -7.47 -10.22 20.66
N LYS A 19 -8.12 -9.06 20.73
CA LYS A 19 -9.41 -8.91 21.43
C LYS A 19 -10.57 -8.97 20.44
N SER A 20 -11.50 -9.90 20.64
CA SER A 20 -12.75 -9.91 19.87
C SER A 20 -13.64 -8.73 20.32
N VAL A 21 -13.97 -7.85 19.38
CA VAL A 21 -14.71 -6.60 19.62
C VAL A 21 -15.88 -6.46 18.65
N SER A 22 -16.92 -5.75 19.06
CA SER A 22 -17.97 -5.29 18.14
C SER A 22 -17.65 -3.88 17.66
N VAL A 23 -17.68 -3.66 16.35
CA VAL A 23 -17.54 -2.33 15.77
C VAL A 23 -18.63 -1.39 16.30
N LYS A 24 -19.85 -1.91 16.43
CA LYS A 24 -20.98 -1.12 16.97
C LYS A 24 -20.71 -0.63 18.38
N GLU A 25 -20.20 -1.49 19.26
CA GLU A 25 -19.87 -1.08 20.64
C GLU A 25 -18.74 -0.05 20.68
N ILE A 26 -17.73 -0.17 19.82
CA ILE A 26 -16.65 0.82 19.69
C ILE A 26 -17.24 2.16 19.24
N ALA A 27 -18.06 2.15 18.19
CA ALA A 27 -18.72 3.32 17.65
C ALA A 27 -19.63 4.00 18.68
N ASP A 28 -20.46 3.24 19.40
CA ASP A 28 -21.38 3.77 20.41
C ASP A 28 -20.61 4.42 21.59
N LYS A 29 -19.52 3.79 22.04
CA LYS A 29 -18.63 4.36 23.06
C LYS A 29 -17.97 5.65 22.58
N HIS A 30 -17.48 5.67 21.33
CA HIS A 30 -16.86 6.85 20.72
C HIS A 30 -17.87 7.99 20.58
N ARG A 31 -19.08 7.69 20.10
CA ARG A 31 -20.19 8.65 19.98
C ARG A 31 -20.54 9.26 21.34
N HIS A 32 -20.62 8.44 22.38
CA HIS A 32 -20.90 8.92 23.73
C HIS A 32 -19.78 9.82 24.30
N PHE A 33 -18.52 9.42 24.14
CA PHE A 33 -17.38 10.13 24.71
C PHE A 33 -17.05 11.43 23.96
N TYR A 34 -17.16 11.43 22.63
CA TYR A 34 -16.77 12.57 21.80
C TYR A 34 -17.95 13.39 21.24
N ASN A 35 -19.19 12.94 21.40
CA ASN A 35 -20.40 13.58 20.88
C ASN A 35 -20.30 13.89 19.36
N CYS A 36 -19.90 12.89 18.58
CA CYS A 36 -19.74 12.98 17.13
C CYS A 36 -20.15 11.67 16.47
N ASP A 37 -20.45 11.72 15.17
CA ASP A 37 -20.73 10.52 14.37
C ASP A 37 -19.42 9.75 14.12
N PRO A 38 -19.32 8.47 14.54
CA PRO A 38 -18.08 7.71 14.41
C PRO A 38 -17.72 7.41 12.95
N VAL A 39 -16.43 7.56 12.64
CA VAL A 39 -15.84 7.21 11.35
C VAL A 39 -14.90 6.02 11.52
N LEU A 40 -14.94 5.08 10.58
CA LEU A 40 -13.87 4.11 10.37
C LEU A 40 -13.09 4.44 9.10
N VAL A 41 -11.78 4.42 9.23
CA VAL A 41 -10.87 4.54 8.09
C VAL A 41 -10.58 3.15 7.58
N VAL A 42 -10.75 2.92 6.27
CA VAL A 42 -10.62 1.60 5.65
C VAL A 42 -9.45 1.60 4.67
N ASP A 43 -8.55 0.65 4.82
CA ASP A 43 -7.54 0.33 3.80
C ASP A 43 -8.21 -0.34 2.60
N GLY A 44 -8.32 0.39 1.51
CA GLY A 44 -9.05 0.00 0.31
C GLY A 44 -8.46 -1.21 -0.40
N MET A 45 -7.13 -1.32 -0.50
CA MET A 45 -6.50 -2.46 -1.20
C MET A 45 -6.61 -3.76 -0.39
N SER A 46 -6.46 -3.66 0.93
CA SER A 46 -6.72 -4.80 1.83
C SER A 46 -8.19 -5.21 1.82
N MET A 47 -9.11 -4.23 1.82
CA MET A 47 -10.56 -4.47 1.76
C MET A 47 -10.95 -5.21 0.48
N ILE A 48 -10.51 -4.73 -0.69
CA ILE A 48 -10.84 -5.37 -1.97
C ILE A 48 -10.45 -6.85 -1.95
N ASN A 49 -9.20 -7.15 -1.60
CA ASN A 49 -8.70 -8.51 -1.54
C ASN A 49 -9.56 -9.39 -0.63
N ARG A 50 -9.94 -8.86 0.55
CA ARG A 50 -10.73 -9.60 1.53
C ARG A 50 -12.16 -9.84 1.05
N LEU A 51 -12.84 -8.81 0.57
CA LEU A 51 -14.22 -8.91 0.11
C LEU A 51 -14.35 -9.85 -1.09
N TYR A 52 -13.41 -9.79 -2.04
CA TYR A 52 -13.42 -10.65 -3.22
C TYR A 52 -13.29 -12.14 -2.85
N GLN A 53 -12.36 -12.47 -1.94
CA GLN A 53 -12.16 -13.83 -1.46
C GLN A 53 -13.33 -14.32 -0.61
N ASN A 54 -13.87 -13.49 0.28
CA ASN A 54 -14.99 -13.86 1.16
C ASN A 54 -16.28 -14.11 0.39
N ALA A 55 -16.57 -13.29 -0.62
CA ALA A 55 -17.72 -13.48 -1.49
C ALA A 55 -17.52 -14.64 -2.48
N ASN A 56 -16.34 -15.29 -2.46
CA ASN A 56 -16.00 -16.39 -3.33
C ASN A 56 -16.24 -16.07 -4.82
N LEU A 57 -15.77 -14.89 -5.24
CA LEU A 57 -15.97 -14.44 -6.61
C LEU A 57 -14.95 -15.09 -7.56
N GLU A 58 -15.39 -15.41 -8.77
CA GLU A 58 -14.51 -15.97 -9.79
C GLU A 58 -13.47 -14.96 -10.26
N TRP A 59 -12.18 -15.31 -10.17
CA TRP A 59 -11.09 -14.39 -10.49
C TRP A 59 -10.41 -14.72 -11.82
N ILE A 60 -10.48 -15.97 -12.28
CA ILE A 60 -9.74 -16.44 -13.45
C ILE A 60 -10.25 -15.86 -14.78
N TYR A 61 -11.49 -15.40 -14.83
CA TYR A 61 -12.15 -14.89 -16.04
C TYR A 61 -12.17 -13.36 -16.19
N GLY A 62 -11.30 -12.62 -15.47
CA GLY A 62 -11.21 -11.16 -15.64
C GLY A 62 -12.16 -10.34 -14.75
N GLY A 63 -12.65 -10.93 -13.66
CA GLY A 63 -13.36 -10.22 -12.58
C GLY A 63 -14.89 -10.31 -12.65
N GLN A 64 -15.54 -10.47 -11.48
CA GLN A 64 -17.00 -10.46 -11.30
C GLN A 64 -17.49 -9.08 -10.85
N TRP A 65 -17.36 -8.08 -11.72
CA TRP A 65 -17.55 -6.67 -11.38
C TRP A 65 -18.91 -6.34 -10.80
N LEU A 66 -19.99 -6.78 -11.46
CA LEU A 66 -21.36 -6.52 -11.00
C LEU A 66 -21.63 -7.16 -9.63
N GLN A 67 -21.13 -8.36 -9.42
CA GLN A 67 -21.24 -9.06 -8.14
C GLN A 67 -20.41 -8.38 -7.07
N PHE A 68 -19.20 -7.93 -7.39
CA PHE A 68 -18.34 -7.22 -6.46
C PHE A 68 -18.93 -5.88 -6.03
N VAL A 69 -19.56 -5.12 -6.95
CA VAL A 69 -20.28 -3.88 -6.60
C VAL A 69 -21.40 -4.15 -5.58
N LYS A 70 -22.15 -5.25 -5.73
CA LYS A 70 -23.17 -5.65 -4.74
C LYS A 70 -22.56 -5.99 -3.38
N VAL A 71 -21.42 -6.69 -3.36
CA VAL A 71 -20.69 -7.01 -2.13
C VAL A 71 -20.22 -5.73 -1.44
N LEU A 72 -19.72 -4.77 -2.21
CA LEU A 72 -19.28 -3.46 -1.71
C LEU A 72 -20.45 -2.62 -1.19
N GLU A 73 -21.59 -2.61 -1.88
CA GLU A 73 -22.82 -1.95 -1.43
C GLU A 73 -23.32 -2.53 -0.11
N GLU A 74 -23.36 -3.87 0.02
CA GLU A 74 -23.71 -4.52 1.28
C GLU A 74 -22.72 -4.12 2.38
N PHE A 75 -21.42 -4.19 2.11
CA PHE A 75 -20.38 -3.81 3.05
C PHE A 75 -20.61 -2.39 3.60
N ILE A 76 -20.72 -1.39 2.72
CA ILE A 76 -20.93 0.02 3.12
C ILE A 76 -22.24 0.16 3.91
N SER A 77 -23.31 -0.47 3.43
CA SER A 77 -24.64 -0.36 4.05
C SER A 77 -24.66 -0.93 5.48
N ARG A 78 -23.91 -2.00 5.77
CA ARG A 78 -23.84 -2.58 7.12
C ARG A 78 -23.32 -1.59 8.17
N PHE A 79 -22.26 -0.84 7.84
CA PHE A 79 -21.71 0.17 8.75
C PHE A 79 -22.62 1.40 8.83
N LYS A 80 -23.17 1.84 7.69
CA LYS A 80 -24.12 2.96 7.67
C LYS A 80 -25.35 2.70 8.55
N ASN A 81 -25.87 1.46 8.55
CA ASN A 81 -27.02 1.06 9.36
C ASN A 81 -26.79 1.12 10.88
N ILE A 82 -25.53 1.07 11.34
CA ILE A 82 -25.17 1.28 12.75
C ILE A 82 -24.71 2.71 13.04
N GLY A 83 -24.88 3.63 12.07
CA GLY A 83 -24.48 5.03 12.18
C GLY A 83 -22.96 5.21 12.20
N VAL A 84 -22.24 4.39 11.44
CA VAL A 84 -20.78 4.51 11.23
C VAL A 84 -20.52 4.88 9.78
N SER A 85 -19.80 5.97 9.58
CA SER A 85 -19.33 6.41 8.26
C SER A 85 -17.99 5.75 7.91
N LEU A 86 -17.75 5.50 6.63
CA LEU A 86 -16.52 4.90 6.14
C LEU A 86 -15.75 5.87 5.24
N VAL A 87 -14.45 5.99 5.48
CA VAL A 87 -13.52 6.72 4.61
C VAL A 87 -12.50 5.75 4.07
N PHE A 88 -12.47 5.57 2.75
CA PHE A 88 -11.62 4.59 2.09
C PHE A 88 -10.32 5.23 1.60
N PHE A 89 -9.20 4.65 1.97
CA PHE A 89 -7.88 5.10 1.53
C PHE A 89 -7.30 4.12 0.52
N PHE A 90 -6.73 4.66 -0.54
CA PHE A 90 -6.03 3.89 -1.56
C PHE A 90 -4.64 4.46 -1.78
N ASP A 91 -3.68 3.55 -1.95
CA ASP A 91 -2.34 3.92 -2.40
C ASP A 91 -2.45 4.77 -3.67
N GLY A 92 -1.66 5.85 -3.72
CA GLY A 92 -1.42 6.55 -4.96
C GLY A 92 -0.07 6.23 -5.54
N THR A 93 0.93 7.05 -5.21
CA THR A 93 2.14 7.15 -6.02
C THR A 93 3.30 6.38 -5.41
N ILE A 94 4.03 5.61 -6.23
CA ILE A 94 5.21 4.90 -5.75
C ILE A 94 6.37 5.89 -5.57
N SER A 95 6.99 5.88 -4.39
CA SER A 95 8.17 6.68 -4.11
C SER A 95 9.41 6.10 -4.82
N ALA A 96 10.40 6.94 -5.11
CA ALA A 96 11.63 6.49 -5.75
C ALA A 96 12.37 5.45 -4.90
N GLU A 97 12.33 5.59 -3.57
CA GLU A 97 12.98 4.69 -2.61
C GLU A 97 12.37 3.29 -2.61
N LYS A 98 11.07 3.16 -2.88
CA LYS A 98 10.35 1.87 -2.90
C LYS A 98 10.27 1.25 -4.31
N ARG A 99 10.86 1.89 -5.33
CA ARG A 99 10.73 1.46 -6.73
C ARG A 99 11.25 0.04 -6.95
N ASP A 100 12.43 -0.29 -6.43
CA ASP A 100 13.05 -1.61 -6.64
C ASP A 100 12.22 -2.74 -6.00
N GLU A 101 11.73 -2.50 -4.78
CA GLU A 101 10.82 -3.41 -4.07
C GLU A 101 9.53 -3.61 -4.88
N TRP A 102 8.93 -2.51 -5.36
CA TRP A 102 7.74 -2.54 -6.20
C TRP A 102 7.96 -3.35 -7.48
N VAL A 103 9.07 -3.11 -8.20
CA VAL A 103 9.43 -3.85 -9.42
C VAL A 103 9.55 -5.34 -9.13
N ARG A 104 10.30 -5.72 -8.09
CA ARG A 104 10.49 -7.13 -7.72
C ARG A 104 9.17 -7.82 -7.36
N ARG A 105 8.25 -7.15 -6.65
CA ARG A 105 6.91 -7.70 -6.36
C ARG A 105 6.11 -7.97 -7.64
N ARG A 106 6.20 -7.07 -8.62
CA ARG A 106 5.45 -7.18 -9.88
C ARG A 106 6.03 -8.25 -10.79
N VAL A 107 7.35 -8.36 -10.87
CA VAL A 107 8.02 -9.46 -11.58
C VAL A 107 7.67 -10.81 -10.98
N SER A 108 7.72 -10.95 -9.65
CA SER A 108 7.34 -12.20 -8.98
C SER A 108 5.86 -12.56 -9.20
N LYS A 109 4.98 -11.57 -9.21
CA LYS A 109 3.56 -11.79 -9.52
C LYS A 109 3.36 -12.20 -10.98
N TYR A 110 4.10 -11.62 -11.92
CA TYR A 110 4.07 -12.03 -13.32
C TYR A 110 4.51 -13.49 -13.50
N GLU A 111 5.57 -13.92 -12.82
CA GLU A 111 6.01 -15.33 -12.81
C GLU A 111 4.93 -16.26 -12.23
N THR A 112 4.22 -15.81 -11.19
CA THR A 112 3.10 -16.55 -10.59
C THR A 112 1.95 -16.72 -11.59
N ILE A 113 1.55 -15.64 -12.28
CA ILE A 113 0.52 -15.66 -13.32
C ILE A 113 0.93 -16.59 -14.48
N ALA A 114 2.19 -16.53 -14.91
CA ALA A 114 2.75 -17.44 -15.90
C ALA A 114 2.63 -18.91 -15.48
N GLY A 115 2.89 -19.22 -14.21
CA GLY A 115 2.70 -20.54 -13.64
C GLY A 115 1.25 -21.01 -13.66
N ILE A 116 0.30 -20.14 -13.30
CA ILE A 116 -1.13 -20.41 -13.33
C ILE A 116 -1.60 -20.80 -14.74
N PHE A 117 -1.25 -20.01 -15.76
CA PHE A 117 -1.63 -20.33 -17.14
C PHE A 117 -0.98 -21.63 -17.64
N GLN A 118 0.24 -21.93 -17.20
CA GLN A 118 0.90 -23.20 -17.53
C GLN A 118 0.17 -24.38 -16.89
N GLU A 119 -0.25 -24.27 -15.63
CA GLU A 119 -1.04 -25.29 -14.93
C GLU A 119 -2.36 -25.56 -15.64
N ILE A 120 -3.10 -24.50 -16.00
CA ILE A 120 -4.37 -24.60 -16.72
C ILE A 120 -4.17 -25.34 -18.05
N LYS A 121 -3.12 -25.00 -18.82
CA LYS A 121 -2.81 -25.66 -20.09
C LYS A 121 -2.45 -27.14 -19.93
N CYS A 122 -1.69 -27.49 -18.89
CA CYS A 122 -1.27 -28.86 -18.64
C CYS A 122 -2.39 -29.75 -18.10
N THR A 123 -3.26 -29.20 -17.25
CA THR A 123 -4.26 -29.98 -16.51
C THR A 123 -5.67 -29.86 -17.09
N LEU A 124 -5.93 -28.81 -17.87
CA LEU A 124 -7.26 -28.41 -18.35
C LEU A 124 -8.26 -28.22 -17.21
N ARG A 125 -7.76 -27.77 -16.05
CA ARG A 125 -8.55 -27.50 -14.84
C ARG A 125 -8.33 -26.07 -14.38
N GLU A 126 -9.30 -25.56 -13.64
CA GLU A 126 -9.14 -24.30 -12.90
C GLU A 126 -8.05 -24.43 -11.84
N PRO A 127 -7.26 -23.37 -11.62
CA PRO A 127 -6.21 -23.36 -10.61
C PRO A 127 -6.81 -23.42 -9.20
N ASP A 128 -6.04 -23.95 -8.25
CA ASP A 128 -6.43 -23.96 -6.84
C ASP A 128 -6.66 -22.54 -6.31
N ARG A 129 -7.55 -22.39 -5.33
CA ARG A 129 -7.84 -21.10 -4.70
C ARG A 129 -6.63 -20.48 -3.99
N GLN A 130 -5.66 -21.28 -3.56
CA GLN A 130 -4.40 -20.79 -3.01
C GLN A 130 -3.60 -19.96 -4.02
N SER A 131 -3.85 -20.17 -5.32
CA SER A 131 -3.26 -19.41 -6.42
C SER A 131 -4.01 -18.10 -6.71
N PHE A 132 -5.00 -17.72 -5.89
CA PHE A 132 -5.82 -16.53 -6.07
C PHE A 132 -5.00 -15.29 -6.46
N GLN A 133 -5.37 -14.67 -7.57
CA GLN A 133 -4.86 -13.38 -7.98
C GLN A 133 -6.02 -12.39 -8.06
N LEU A 134 -5.86 -11.24 -7.42
CA LEU A 134 -6.84 -10.16 -7.56
C LEU A 134 -6.90 -9.72 -9.03
N PRO A 135 -8.09 -9.67 -9.66
CA PRO A 135 -8.23 -9.23 -11.04
C PRO A 135 -7.66 -7.83 -11.29
N THR A 136 -7.18 -7.61 -12.51
CA THR A 136 -6.64 -6.32 -12.94
C THR A 136 -7.72 -5.23 -12.85
N ALA A 137 -7.29 -3.98 -12.64
CA ALA A 137 -8.17 -2.80 -12.51
C ALA A 137 -9.09 -2.75 -11.26
N MET A 138 -9.09 -3.77 -10.39
CA MET A 138 -9.95 -3.78 -9.19
C MET A 138 -9.73 -2.55 -8.31
N GLY A 139 -8.48 -2.13 -8.11
CA GLY A 139 -8.18 -0.92 -7.33
C GLY A 139 -8.79 0.34 -7.93
N THR A 140 -8.70 0.54 -9.25
CA THR A 140 -9.25 1.71 -9.93
C THR A 140 -10.78 1.69 -9.96
N LEU A 141 -11.38 0.55 -10.33
CA LEU A 141 -12.83 0.43 -10.45
C LEU A 141 -13.53 0.50 -9.09
N THR A 142 -12.94 -0.09 -8.05
CA THR A 142 -13.50 0.01 -6.69
C THR A 142 -13.54 1.45 -6.22
N ARG A 143 -12.51 2.27 -6.49
CA ARG A 143 -12.53 3.70 -6.13
C ARG A 143 -13.76 4.41 -6.73
N PHE A 144 -14.05 4.17 -8.01
CA PHE A 144 -15.22 4.76 -8.66
C PHE A 144 -16.54 4.22 -8.07
N ALA A 145 -16.66 2.90 -7.94
CA ALA A 145 -17.85 2.26 -7.37
C ALA A 145 -18.15 2.74 -5.94
N THR A 146 -17.12 2.81 -5.07
CA THR A 146 -17.28 3.31 -3.69
C THR A 146 -17.79 4.76 -3.66
N LYS A 147 -17.32 5.60 -4.58
CA LYS A 147 -17.81 6.99 -4.70
C LYS A 147 -19.25 7.06 -5.20
N GLU A 148 -19.61 6.26 -6.20
CA GLU A 148 -20.99 6.18 -6.70
C GLU A 148 -21.96 5.69 -5.62
N LEU A 149 -21.49 4.81 -4.73
CA LEU A 149 -22.23 4.36 -3.54
C LEU A 149 -22.28 5.42 -2.41
N GLY A 150 -21.72 6.61 -2.62
CA GLY A 150 -21.82 7.75 -1.72
C GLY A 150 -20.87 7.70 -0.52
N ALA A 151 -19.84 6.86 -0.54
CA ALA A 151 -18.80 6.85 0.48
C ALA A 151 -17.61 7.76 0.11
N GLU A 152 -16.90 8.25 1.13
CA GLU A 152 -15.72 9.08 0.94
C GLU A 152 -14.52 8.22 0.54
N VAL A 153 -13.80 8.66 -0.49
CA VAL A 153 -12.63 7.96 -1.00
C VAL A 153 -11.48 8.95 -1.17
N VAL A 154 -10.33 8.57 -0.63
CA VAL A 154 -9.09 9.33 -0.66
C VAL A 154 -8.01 8.53 -1.40
N GLN A 155 -7.39 9.13 -2.41
CA GLN A 155 -6.15 8.63 -3.00
C GLN A 155 -4.98 9.41 -2.39
N THR A 156 -4.02 8.69 -1.84
CA THR A 156 -2.89 9.28 -1.15
C THR A 156 -1.78 9.65 -2.14
N ASP A 157 -0.92 10.60 -1.82
CA ASP A 157 0.31 10.87 -2.57
C ASP A 157 1.51 10.06 -2.05
N LYS A 158 1.43 9.64 -0.79
CA LYS A 158 2.31 8.72 -0.07
C LYS A 158 1.70 7.32 0.10
N ASP A 159 2.37 6.44 0.84
CA ASP A 159 1.83 5.12 1.16
C ASP A 159 0.53 5.23 1.97
N ALA A 160 -0.42 4.33 1.68
CA ALA A 160 -1.74 4.40 2.30
C ALA A 160 -1.69 4.19 3.82
N ASP A 161 -0.81 3.34 4.31
CA ASP A 161 -0.63 3.06 5.74
C ASP A 161 -0.26 4.34 6.54
N GLU A 162 0.72 5.09 6.05
CA GLU A 162 1.14 6.35 6.63
C GLU A 162 0.02 7.41 6.60
N ALA A 163 -0.68 7.53 5.47
CA ALA A 163 -1.78 8.49 5.30
C ALA A 163 -3.00 8.14 6.15
N ILE A 164 -3.35 6.86 6.26
CA ILE A 164 -4.42 6.36 7.14
C ILE A 164 -4.06 6.67 8.59
N ALA A 165 -2.83 6.36 9.01
CA ALA A 165 -2.38 6.57 10.38
C ALA A 165 -2.40 8.06 10.77
N GLU A 166 -2.00 8.95 9.85
CA GLU A 166 -2.07 10.39 10.01
C GLU A 166 -3.51 10.92 10.04
N TYR A 167 -4.34 10.53 9.07
CA TYR A 167 -5.73 10.96 9.01
C TYR A 167 -6.48 10.54 10.28
N ALA A 168 -6.30 9.29 10.73
CA ALA A 168 -6.94 8.78 11.94
C ALA A 168 -6.56 9.55 13.21
N ASN A 169 -5.34 10.09 13.28
CA ASN A 169 -4.90 10.89 14.43
C ASN A 169 -5.38 12.33 14.38
N ASN A 170 -5.49 12.91 13.19
CA ASN A 170 -5.86 14.31 13.00
C ASN A 170 -7.39 14.52 13.01
N HIS A 171 -8.19 13.48 12.86
CA HIS A 171 -9.66 13.54 12.85
C HIS A 171 -10.24 12.90 14.12
N ARG A 172 -10.96 13.70 14.91
CA ARG A 172 -11.50 13.29 16.22
C ARG A 172 -12.60 12.25 16.10
N GLU A 173 -13.37 12.32 15.03
CA GLU A 173 -14.49 11.44 14.68
C GLU A 173 -14.04 10.01 14.35
N VAL A 174 -12.75 9.82 13.99
CA VAL A 174 -12.21 8.50 13.68
C VAL A 174 -12.11 7.65 14.96
N CYS A 175 -12.84 6.55 14.97
CA CYS A 175 -12.89 5.60 16.08
C CYS A 175 -12.00 4.36 15.88
N GLY A 176 -11.51 4.14 14.65
CA GLY A 176 -10.63 3.02 14.35
C GLY A 176 -10.23 2.93 12.88
N ILE A 177 -9.25 2.06 12.62
CA ILE A 177 -8.70 1.73 11.31
C ILE A 177 -9.03 0.28 11.02
N LEU A 178 -9.62 0.01 9.87
CA LEU A 178 -9.96 -1.32 9.39
C LEU A 178 -9.00 -1.68 8.24
N SER A 179 -8.03 -2.55 8.52
CA SER A 179 -6.96 -2.92 7.59
C SER A 179 -6.53 -4.38 7.76
N GLN A 180 -5.57 -4.82 6.96
CA GLN A 180 -4.82 -6.05 7.16
C GLN A 180 -3.30 -5.84 7.10
N ASP A 181 -2.81 -4.61 7.27
CA ASP A 181 -1.39 -4.32 7.44
C ASP A 181 -1.00 -4.30 8.93
N SER A 182 -0.04 -5.14 9.31
CA SER A 182 0.42 -5.23 10.70
C SER A 182 1.15 -3.98 11.18
N ASP A 183 1.62 -3.11 10.29
CA ASP A 183 2.34 -1.89 10.68
C ASP A 183 1.47 -0.92 11.49
N PHE A 184 0.14 -1.02 11.41
CA PHE A 184 -0.79 -0.27 12.27
C PHE A 184 -0.64 -0.61 13.76
N ILE A 185 -0.08 -1.76 14.14
CA ILE A 185 0.26 -2.02 15.55
C ILE A 185 1.53 -1.29 15.99
N ILE A 186 2.41 -0.94 15.05
CA ILE A 186 3.66 -0.23 15.32
C ILE A 186 3.41 1.28 15.36
N PHE A 187 2.63 1.78 14.41
CA PHE A 187 2.22 3.19 14.33
C PHE A 187 1.58 3.67 15.64
N ASN A 188 1.85 4.92 15.98
CA ASN A 188 1.17 5.60 17.08
C ASN A 188 -0.19 6.15 16.65
N THR A 189 -1.13 5.26 16.34
CA THR A 189 -2.43 5.62 15.74
C THR A 189 -3.63 5.07 16.51
N LYS A 190 -4.84 5.25 15.97
CA LYS A 190 -6.11 4.78 16.52
C LYS A 190 -6.21 3.25 16.48
N THR A 191 -7.28 2.72 17.09
CA THR A 191 -7.59 1.29 17.20
C THR A 191 -7.47 0.57 15.86
N TYR A 192 -6.59 -0.45 15.79
CA TYR A 192 -6.41 -1.30 14.62
C TYR A 192 -7.35 -2.51 14.67
N LEU A 193 -8.24 -2.61 13.68
CA LEU A 193 -9.25 -3.64 13.50
C LEU A 193 -8.93 -4.50 12.26
N SER A 194 -9.09 -5.82 12.40
CA SER A 194 -8.82 -6.77 11.32
C SER A 194 -9.92 -6.79 10.25
N LEU A 195 -9.55 -6.67 8.98
CA LEU A 195 -10.43 -7.03 7.87
C LEU A 195 -10.61 -8.54 7.72
N MET A 196 -9.54 -9.30 8.00
CA MET A 196 -9.54 -10.75 7.91
C MET A 196 -10.55 -11.37 8.86
N HIS A 197 -10.63 -10.90 10.10
CA HIS A 197 -11.54 -11.47 11.10
C HIS A 197 -12.92 -10.80 11.15
N LEU A 198 -13.20 -9.84 10.26
CA LEU A 198 -14.48 -9.15 10.23
C LEU A 198 -15.59 -10.07 9.72
N ASP A 199 -16.57 -10.29 10.58
CA ASP A 199 -17.87 -10.86 10.23
C ASP A 199 -18.86 -9.74 9.90
N LEU A 200 -19.33 -9.68 8.65
CA LEU A 200 -20.25 -8.65 8.19
C LEU A 200 -21.66 -8.75 8.76
N GLN A 201 -22.07 -9.92 9.27
CA GLN A 201 -23.39 -10.10 9.87
C GLN A 201 -23.42 -9.53 11.29
N SER A 202 -22.44 -9.90 12.12
CA SER A 202 -22.37 -9.45 13.51
C SER A 202 -21.60 -8.13 13.70
N LEU A 203 -20.86 -7.69 12.68
CA LEU A 203 -19.89 -6.59 12.75
C LEU A 203 -18.90 -6.75 13.90
N ARG A 204 -18.53 -8.00 14.18
CA ARG A 204 -17.46 -8.35 15.11
C ARG A 204 -16.17 -8.61 14.35
N THR A 205 -15.05 -8.23 14.96
CA THR A 205 -13.71 -8.47 14.44
C THR A 205 -12.69 -8.57 15.58
N ILE A 206 -11.42 -8.72 15.24
CA ILE A 206 -10.29 -8.65 16.17
C ILE A 206 -9.72 -7.23 16.19
N HIS A 207 -9.59 -6.68 17.39
CA HIS A 207 -8.74 -5.53 17.70
C HIS A 207 -7.36 -6.04 18.15
N TYR A 208 -6.31 -5.56 17.48
CA TYR A 208 -4.93 -5.81 17.89
C TYR A 208 -4.47 -4.74 18.90
N ASP A 209 -4.39 -5.14 20.17
CA ASP A 209 -4.04 -4.27 21.28
C ASP A 209 -2.52 -4.03 21.36
N ARG A 210 -2.12 -2.86 20.88
CA ARG A 210 -0.74 -2.37 20.84
C ARG A 210 -0.09 -2.29 22.22
N ASP A 211 -0.81 -1.79 23.22
CA ASP A 211 -0.30 -1.65 24.58
C ASP A 211 -0.07 -3.01 25.22
N CYS A 212 -1.00 -3.95 25.02
CA CYS A 212 -0.84 -5.33 25.49
C CYS A 212 0.35 -5.99 24.80
N PHE A 213 0.47 -5.86 23.48
CA PHE A 213 1.58 -6.39 22.71
C PHE A 213 2.94 -5.87 23.22
N ALA A 214 3.10 -4.55 23.34
CA ALA A 214 4.34 -3.94 23.79
C ALA A 214 4.66 -4.28 25.25
N ASN A 215 3.74 -3.98 26.16
CA ASN A 215 4.04 -4.00 27.60
C ASN A 215 4.01 -5.42 28.18
N ARG A 216 3.06 -6.26 27.76
CA ARG A 216 2.88 -7.60 28.36
C ARG A 216 3.77 -8.63 27.69
N TYR A 217 3.82 -8.64 26.37
CA TYR A 217 4.54 -9.67 25.62
C TYR A 217 6.00 -9.30 25.37
N LEU A 218 6.28 -8.07 24.94
CA LEU A 218 7.65 -7.64 24.67
C LEU A 218 8.32 -6.99 25.89
N LYS A 219 7.57 -6.60 26.93
CA LYS A 219 8.09 -5.79 28.06
C LYS A 219 8.83 -4.54 27.59
N LEU A 220 8.35 -3.94 26.50
CA LEU A 220 8.87 -2.71 25.91
C LEU A 220 7.84 -1.60 26.10
N SER A 221 8.31 -0.36 26.14
CA SER A 221 7.44 0.79 25.93
C SER A 221 6.88 0.74 24.51
N VAL A 222 5.64 1.22 24.36
CA VAL A 222 5.01 1.43 23.05
C VAL A 222 5.87 2.30 22.12
N SER A 223 6.61 3.27 22.68
CA SER A 223 7.55 4.11 21.91
C SER A 223 8.74 3.36 21.32
N GLN A 224 9.05 2.15 21.81
CA GLN A 224 10.14 1.31 21.33
C GLN A 224 9.69 0.32 20.23
N LEU A 225 8.39 0.24 19.91
CA LEU A 225 7.89 -0.64 18.85
C LEU A 225 8.49 -0.34 17.46
N PRO A 226 8.69 0.92 17.04
CA PRO A 226 9.41 1.22 15.80
C PRO A 226 10.83 0.63 15.76
N LEU A 227 11.54 0.67 16.89
CA LEU A 227 12.86 0.03 16.99
C LEU A 227 12.74 -1.49 16.88
N PHE A 228 11.77 -2.09 17.57
CA PHE A 228 11.48 -3.52 17.43
C PHE A 228 11.20 -3.92 15.97
N ALA A 229 10.47 -3.09 15.22
CA ALA A 229 10.23 -3.30 13.79
C ALA A 229 11.53 -3.25 12.98
N CYS A 230 12.39 -2.24 13.18
CA CYS A 230 13.70 -2.14 12.53
C CYS A 230 14.60 -3.35 12.82
N LEU A 231 14.61 -3.87 14.06
CA LEU A 231 15.45 -5.02 14.45
C LEU A 231 14.98 -6.34 13.81
N ASN A 232 13.67 -6.49 13.57
CA ASN A 232 13.11 -7.67 12.90
C ASN A 232 13.15 -7.56 11.37
N GLY A 233 13.46 -6.37 10.86
CA GLY A 233 13.47 -6.04 9.46
C GLY A 233 12.13 -5.44 9.02
N ASN A 234 12.23 -4.28 8.40
CA ASN A 234 11.12 -3.57 7.78
C ASN A 234 11.54 -3.10 6.37
N ASP A 235 10.70 -2.30 5.71
CA ASP A 235 10.96 -1.84 4.35
C ASP A 235 12.28 -1.06 4.18
N TYR A 236 12.77 -0.41 5.24
CA TYR A 236 13.99 0.41 5.23
C TYR A 236 15.23 -0.35 5.69
N VAL A 237 15.06 -1.32 6.59
CA VAL A 237 16.11 -2.19 7.12
C VAL A 237 15.85 -3.62 6.65
N PRO A 238 16.40 -4.05 5.49
CA PRO A 238 16.09 -5.35 4.91
C PRO A 238 16.53 -6.51 5.81
N SER A 239 15.66 -7.53 5.94
CA SER A 239 15.93 -8.73 6.74
C SER A 239 17.21 -9.46 6.30
N GLU A 240 17.56 -9.39 5.01
CA GLU A 240 18.76 -9.99 4.45
C GLU A 240 20.05 -9.40 5.06
N LYS A 241 20.07 -8.09 5.32
CA LYS A 241 21.20 -7.41 5.96
C LYS A 241 21.31 -7.74 7.45
N LEU A 242 20.20 -8.14 8.08
CA LEU A 242 20.12 -8.49 9.49
C LEU A 242 20.40 -9.96 9.76
N ARG A 243 20.64 -10.79 8.73
CA ARG A 243 20.73 -12.26 8.86
C ARG A 243 21.72 -12.73 9.92
N SER A 244 22.92 -12.15 9.96
CA SER A 244 23.94 -12.51 10.96
C SER A 244 23.50 -12.20 12.38
N PHE A 245 22.85 -11.06 12.59
CA PHE A 245 22.27 -10.67 13.88
C PHE A 245 21.08 -11.57 14.24
N HIS A 246 20.17 -11.82 13.30
CA HIS A 246 19.02 -12.71 13.45
C HIS A 246 19.44 -14.13 13.87
N GLN A 247 20.53 -14.65 13.33
CA GLN A 247 21.09 -15.95 13.75
C GLN A 247 21.50 -15.95 15.23
N GLN A 248 22.13 -14.88 15.71
CA GLN A 248 22.59 -14.76 17.09
C GLN A 248 21.42 -14.68 18.09
N VAL A 249 20.33 -14.01 17.72
CA VAL A 249 19.16 -13.83 18.60
C VAL A 249 18.10 -14.92 18.43
N SER A 250 18.18 -15.77 17.40
CA SER A 250 17.19 -16.82 17.16
C SER A 250 17.29 -17.99 18.15
N LYS A 251 16.14 -18.48 18.62
CA LYS A 251 16.07 -19.77 19.33
C LYS A 251 16.25 -20.91 18.33
N ASN A 252 17.19 -21.83 18.61
CA ASN A 252 17.45 -23.04 17.82
C ASN A 252 17.82 -22.79 16.35
N GLY A 253 18.41 -21.63 16.02
CA GLY A 253 18.89 -21.31 14.67
C GLY A 253 17.81 -21.03 13.62
N ARG A 254 16.53 -20.94 14.02
CA ARG A 254 15.42 -20.68 13.10
C ARG A 254 15.12 -19.19 13.01
N ILE A 255 15.24 -18.61 11.82
CA ILE A 255 15.05 -17.18 11.58
C ILE A 255 13.60 -16.91 11.18
N TYR A 256 12.73 -16.78 12.19
CA TYR A 256 11.36 -16.29 12.03
C TYR A 256 10.94 -15.55 13.30
N LEU A 257 9.99 -14.62 13.18
CA LEU A 257 9.70 -13.63 14.21
C LEU A 257 9.44 -14.24 15.59
N ALA A 258 8.59 -15.27 15.71
CA ALA A 258 8.28 -15.85 17.02
C ALA A 258 9.50 -16.51 17.71
N ALA A 259 10.49 -16.95 16.94
CA ALA A 259 11.73 -17.50 17.50
C ALA A 259 12.68 -16.41 18.01
N MET A 260 12.46 -15.15 17.61
CA MET A 260 13.35 -14.02 17.85
C MET A 260 12.74 -12.95 18.77
N ALA A 261 11.42 -12.75 18.75
CA ALA A 261 10.75 -11.59 19.33
C ALA A 261 11.11 -11.29 20.80
N GLU A 262 11.07 -12.29 21.69
CA GLU A 262 11.43 -12.09 23.10
C GLU A 262 12.92 -11.73 23.27
N ASN A 263 13.81 -12.40 22.53
CA ASN A 263 15.25 -12.16 22.59
C ASN A 263 15.59 -10.77 22.00
N MET A 264 14.90 -10.35 20.95
CA MET A 264 15.01 -9.01 20.38
C MET A 264 14.63 -7.95 21.41
N ALA A 265 13.49 -8.13 22.08
CA ALA A 265 13.04 -7.23 23.12
C ALA A 265 14.00 -7.22 24.31
N GLU A 266 14.58 -8.38 24.68
CA GLU A 266 15.62 -8.47 25.70
C GLU A 266 16.87 -7.67 25.34
N VAL A 267 17.33 -7.73 24.08
CA VAL A 267 18.47 -6.92 23.61
C VAL A 267 18.18 -5.43 23.77
N VAL A 268 16.98 -4.96 23.37
CA VAL A 268 16.57 -3.56 23.54
C VAL A 268 16.63 -3.14 25.01
N ARG A 269 16.09 -3.97 25.91
CA ARG A 269 16.10 -3.69 27.37
C ARG A 269 17.51 -3.70 27.94
N ALA A 270 18.31 -4.72 27.64
CA ALA A 270 19.66 -4.90 28.18
C ALA A 270 20.63 -3.80 27.73
N LYS A 271 20.44 -3.28 26.52
CA LYS A 271 21.24 -2.17 25.96
C LYS A 271 20.68 -0.79 26.33
N GLY A 272 19.48 -0.73 26.93
CA GLY A 272 18.82 0.51 27.31
C GLY A 272 18.47 1.39 26.11
N TRP A 273 18.14 0.79 24.96
CA TRP A 273 17.86 1.54 23.74
C TRP A 273 16.48 2.16 23.76
N THR A 274 16.40 3.45 23.48
CA THR A 274 15.15 4.22 23.46
C THR A 274 14.41 4.10 22.13
N GLY A 275 15.14 3.95 21.03
CA GLY A 275 14.57 3.98 19.68
C GLY A 275 14.26 5.40 19.20
N ASP A 276 14.86 6.44 19.79
CA ASP A 276 14.69 7.81 19.36
C ASP A 276 15.41 8.04 18.01
N PRO A 277 14.69 8.36 16.92
CA PRO A 277 15.31 8.62 15.61
C PRO A 277 16.26 9.82 15.62
N ASN A 278 16.22 10.70 16.61
CA ASN A 278 17.11 11.87 16.69
C ASN A 278 18.38 11.61 17.51
N ASN A 279 18.49 10.45 18.18
CA ASN A 279 19.64 10.10 19.02
C ASN A 279 20.73 9.39 18.20
N LEU A 280 21.48 10.15 17.39
CA LEU A 280 22.52 9.59 16.51
C LEU A 280 23.54 8.67 17.24
N PRO A 281 24.06 9.01 18.43
CA PRO A 281 24.95 8.11 19.17
C PRO A 281 24.32 6.77 19.58
N GLU A 282 23.02 6.73 19.84
CA GLU A 282 22.30 5.46 20.01
C GLU A 282 22.20 4.68 18.69
N LEU A 283 21.86 5.35 17.59
CA LEU A 283 21.74 4.72 16.27
C LEU A 283 23.07 4.12 15.78
N GLU A 284 24.20 4.77 16.05
CA GLU A 284 25.53 4.23 15.75
C GLU A 284 25.83 2.97 16.55
N ARG A 285 25.46 2.93 17.84
CA ARG A 285 25.60 1.74 18.71
C ARG A 285 24.69 0.60 18.27
N ILE A 286 23.48 0.90 17.83
CA ILE A 286 22.57 -0.09 17.24
C ILE A 286 23.17 -0.62 15.94
N SER A 287 23.65 0.26 15.05
CA SER A 287 24.29 -0.12 13.78
C SER A 287 25.49 -1.02 14.01
N LEU A 288 26.35 -0.71 14.98
CA LEU A 288 27.48 -1.56 15.39
C LEU A 288 27.02 -2.95 15.83
N THR A 289 25.90 -3.05 16.55
CA THR A 289 25.37 -4.34 17.02
C THR A 289 24.76 -5.15 15.88
N LEU A 290 24.05 -4.48 14.96
CA LEU A 290 23.33 -5.13 13.85
C LEU A 290 24.24 -5.55 12.71
N PHE A 291 25.19 -4.68 12.33
CA PHE A 291 25.96 -4.78 11.10
C PHE A 291 27.47 -4.88 11.35
N GLY A 292 27.93 -4.73 12.59
CA GLY A 292 29.36 -4.72 12.93
C GLY A 292 30.08 -3.40 12.60
N HIS A 293 29.36 -2.38 12.12
CA HIS A 293 29.91 -1.06 11.79
C HIS A 293 28.88 0.06 12.04
N PRO A 294 29.30 1.32 12.27
CA PRO A 294 28.37 2.41 12.59
C PRO A 294 27.70 3.02 11.33
N GLY A 295 28.26 2.78 10.14
CA GLY A 295 27.85 3.44 8.89
C GLY A 295 26.42 3.18 8.38
N SER A 296 25.61 2.38 9.07
CA SER A 296 24.19 2.15 8.72
C SER A 296 23.22 2.81 9.70
N ALA A 297 23.70 3.72 10.56
CA ALA A 297 22.86 4.52 11.45
C ALA A 297 21.74 5.27 10.69
N THR A 298 22.04 5.85 9.52
CA THR A 298 21.03 6.53 8.68
C THR A 298 19.94 5.60 8.18
N THR A 299 20.28 4.35 7.82
CA THR A 299 19.28 3.34 7.42
C THR A 299 18.32 3.05 8.56
N ILE A 300 18.84 2.88 9.78
CA ILE A 300 18.02 2.67 10.98
C ILE A 300 17.17 3.92 11.27
N GLN A 301 17.76 5.11 11.15
CA GLN A 301 17.05 6.38 11.35
C GLN A 301 15.83 6.49 10.43
N ASN A 302 15.99 6.17 9.14
CA ASN A 302 14.91 6.22 8.16
C ASN A 302 13.82 5.18 8.49
N GLY A 303 14.22 3.97 8.89
CA GLY A 303 13.27 2.93 9.33
C GLY A 303 12.51 3.27 10.62
N LEU A 304 13.09 4.07 11.53
CA LEU A 304 12.38 4.59 12.70
C LEU A 304 11.42 5.72 12.29
N LYS A 305 11.88 6.65 11.45
CA LYS A 305 11.11 7.79 10.96
C LYS A 305 9.89 7.38 10.13
N SER A 306 9.91 6.23 9.47
CA SER A 306 8.76 5.73 8.72
C SER A 306 7.52 5.44 9.58
N TYR A 307 7.67 5.32 10.90
CA TYR A 307 6.55 5.14 11.84
C TYR A 307 6.16 6.43 12.58
N VAL A 308 6.85 7.55 12.31
CA VAL A 308 6.56 8.85 12.93
C VAL A 308 5.47 9.56 12.13
N ILE A 309 4.32 9.76 12.76
CA ILE A 309 3.17 10.44 12.17
C ILE A 309 3.32 11.96 12.37
N GLY A 310 2.98 12.75 11.34
CA GLY A 310 3.00 14.22 11.41
C GLY A 310 4.25 14.89 10.82
N ILE A 311 5.04 14.17 10.01
CA ILE A 311 6.09 14.78 9.20
C ILE A 311 5.45 15.24 7.89
N ASN A 312 5.50 16.56 7.64
CA ASN A 312 4.94 17.32 6.52
C ASN A 312 4.63 16.50 5.26
N LEU A 313 3.38 16.62 4.78
CA LEU A 313 2.99 16.20 3.44
C LEU A 313 3.94 16.86 2.42
N PRO A 314 4.59 16.07 1.55
CA PRO A 314 5.36 16.66 0.47
C PRO A 314 4.40 17.48 -0.39
N VAL A 315 4.61 18.79 -0.50
CA VAL A 315 3.89 19.61 -1.48
C VAL A 315 4.31 19.08 -2.85
N PRO A 316 3.42 18.45 -3.63
CA PRO A 316 3.90 17.82 -4.83
C PRO A 316 4.30 18.93 -5.81
N ASN A 317 5.32 18.65 -6.61
CA ASN A 317 5.87 19.62 -7.53
C ASN A 317 5.52 19.20 -8.95
N VAL A 318 4.58 19.92 -9.57
CA VAL A 318 4.23 19.70 -10.97
C VAL A 318 5.45 20.08 -11.82
N ARG A 319 5.98 19.11 -12.57
CA ARG A 319 7.21 19.30 -13.37
C ARG A 319 7.03 20.22 -14.57
N ILE A 320 5.79 20.62 -14.83
CA ILE A 320 5.40 21.41 -15.98
C ILE A 320 4.86 22.74 -15.47
N GLN A 321 5.26 23.82 -16.13
CA GLN A 321 4.73 25.14 -15.86
C GLN A 321 3.25 25.17 -16.25
N VAL A 322 2.40 25.24 -15.23
CA VAL A 322 0.95 25.36 -15.35
C VAL A 322 0.49 26.40 -14.32
N SER A 323 -0.72 26.94 -14.48
CA SER A 323 -1.22 27.93 -13.53
C SER A 323 -1.42 27.33 -12.12
N PRO A 324 -1.27 28.12 -11.04
CA PRO A 324 -1.52 27.65 -9.69
C PRO A 324 -2.91 27.04 -9.48
N GLU A 325 -3.93 27.57 -10.16
CA GLU A 325 -5.31 27.05 -10.12
C GLU A 325 -5.37 25.64 -10.72
N PHE A 326 -4.68 25.41 -11.85
CA PHE A 326 -4.60 24.10 -12.48
C PHE A 326 -3.84 23.10 -11.61
N GLN A 327 -2.73 23.51 -10.98
CA GLN A 327 -2.01 22.66 -10.01
C GLN A 327 -2.94 22.20 -8.90
N ARG A 328 -3.66 23.13 -8.24
CA ARG A 328 -4.65 22.81 -7.19
C ARG A 328 -5.74 21.87 -7.69
N THR A 329 -6.22 22.06 -8.91
CA THR A 329 -7.25 21.20 -9.50
C THR A 329 -6.73 19.77 -9.71
N VAL A 330 -5.49 19.61 -10.19
CA VAL A 330 -4.84 18.30 -10.33
C VAL A 330 -4.68 17.62 -8.97
N TYR A 331 -4.29 18.36 -7.93
CA TYR A 331 -4.21 17.88 -6.55
C TYR A 331 -5.55 17.41 -6.01
N ASP A 332 -6.57 18.27 -6.08
CA ASP A 332 -7.91 17.97 -5.60
C ASP A 332 -8.52 16.77 -6.32
N HIS A 333 -8.30 16.67 -7.62
CA HIS A 333 -8.76 15.54 -8.42
C HIS A 333 -8.03 14.25 -8.03
N HIS A 334 -6.73 14.30 -7.75
CA HIS A 334 -5.97 13.14 -7.28
C HIS A 334 -6.52 12.67 -5.95
N LEU A 335 -6.56 13.54 -4.94
CA LEU A 335 -7.08 13.22 -3.62
C LEU A 335 -8.49 12.64 -3.66
N LYS A 336 -9.35 13.13 -4.57
CA LYS A 336 -10.73 12.65 -4.76
C LYS A 336 -10.84 11.44 -5.70
N CYS A 337 -9.75 10.77 -6.08
CA CYS A 337 -9.74 9.63 -7.01
C CYS A 337 -10.36 9.91 -8.39
N LEU A 338 -10.29 11.14 -8.90
CA LEU A 338 -10.84 11.53 -10.20
C LEU A 338 -9.86 11.32 -11.35
N ASN A 339 -8.55 11.17 -11.08
CA ASN A 339 -7.52 11.15 -12.11
C ASN A 339 -6.28 10.29 -11.75
N THR A 340 -6.50 9.01 -11.44
CA THR A 340 -5.53 8.09 -10.79
C THR A 340 -4.10 8.06 -11.37
N PHE A 341 -3.89 8.35 -12.65
CA PHE A 341 -2.58 8.37 -13.30
C PHE A 341 -2.12 9.75 -13.80
N ILE A 342 -3.03 10.72 -13.98
CA ILE A 342 -2.68 12.07 -14.48
C ILE A 342 -1.75 12.77 -13.49
N PHE A 343 -2.00 12.58 -12.20
CA PHE A 343 -1.14 13.11 -11.15
C PHE A 343 0.33 12.70 -11.30
N ASN A 344 0.58 11.41 -11.52
CA ASN A 344 1.94 10.87 -11.72
C ASN A 344 2.57 11.40 -13.00
N LEU A 345 1.79 11.53 -14.07
CA LEU A 345 2.26 12.12 -15.32
C LEU A 345 2.71 13.58 -15.10
N MET A 346 1.90 14.39 -14.41
CA MET A 346 2.17 15.80 -14.18
C MET A 346 3.32 16.05 -13.18
N CYS A 347 3.40 15.26 -12.10
CA CYS A 347 4.36 15.48 -11.02
C CYS A 347 5.67 14.72 -11.22
N LYS A 348 5.65 13.58 -11.91
CA LYS A 348 6.81 12.67 -12.01
C LYS A 348 7.24 12.39 -13.45
N LEU A 349 6.39 12.66 -14.44
CA LEU A 349 6.55 12.17 -15.81
C LEU A 349 6.68 10.64 -15.85
N GLU A 350 5.86 9.96 -15.02
CA GLU A 350 5.87 8.50 -14.89
C GLU A 350 4.48 7.92 -15.10
N TYR A 351 4.43 6.76 -15.75
CA TYR A 351 3.25 5.92 -15.85
C TYR A 351 3.59 4.52 -15.38
N GLU A 352 2.68 3.90 -14.66
CA GLU A 352 2.84 2.57 -14.09
C GLU A 352 1.59 1.77 -14.43
N SER A 353 1.77 0.56 -14.94
CA SER A 353 0.64 -0.36 -15.16
C SER A 353 0.65 -1.45 -14.11
N SER A 354 -0.51 -1.68 -13.50
CA SER A 354 -0.74 -2.90 -12.72
C SER A 354 -0.71 -4.14 -13.62
N GLU A 355 -0.38 -5.28 -13.05
CA GLU A 355 -0.19 -6.54 -13.76
C GLU A 355 -1.49 -6.98 -14.46
N PRO A 356 -1.44 -7.26 -15.76
CA PRO A 356 -2.50 -7.97 -16.45
C PRO A 356 -2.50 -9.46 -16.08
N LEU A 357 -3.68 -10.03 -15.84
CA LEU A 357 -3.88 -11.48 -15.89
C LEU A 357 -3.84 -11.93 -17.36
N GLU A 358 -2.64 -11.99 -17.94
CA GLU A 358 -2.42 -12.36 -19.34
C GLU A 358 -1.51 -13.59 -19.51
N ASP A 359 -1.81 -14.37 -20.54
CA ASP A 359 -1.02 -15.55 -20.91
C ASP A 359 0.15 -15.15 -21.80
N HIS A 360 1.35 -15.13 -21.23
CA HIS A 360 2.58 -14.75 -21.94
C HIS A 360 3.01 -15.69 -23.07
N LYS A 361 2.43 -16.89 -23.17
CA LYS A 361 2.69 -17.82 -24.28
C LYS A 361 1.64 -17.74 -25.38
N SER A 362 0.80 -16.71 -25.35
CA SER A 362 -0.14 -16.39 -26.41
C SER A 362 0.59 -15.70 -27.57
N ASP A 363 0.07 -15.86 -28.80
CA ASP A 363 0.49 -15.06 -29.96
C ASP A 363 -0.05 -13.62 -29.90
N LEU A 364 -0.88 -13.30 -28.90
CA LEU A 364 -1.43 -11.97 -28.70
C LEU A 364 -0.41 -11.01 -28.08
N PRO A 365 -0.35 -9.76 -28.53
CA PRO A 365 0.51 -8.75 -27.91
C PRO A 365 0.08 -8.47 -26.46
N PRO A 366 1.04 -8.27 -25.53
CA PRO A 366 0.76 -7.86 -24.16
C PRO A 366 -0.11 -6.60 -24.09
N SER A 367 -1.00 -6.54 -23.10
CA SER A 367 -1.88 -5.38 -22.87
C SER A 367 -1.12 -4.06 -22.75
N ALA A 368 0.06 -4.08 -22.11
CA ALA A 368 0.96 -2.94 -22.01
C ALA A 368 1.33 -2.36 -23.39
N LEU A 369 1.54 -3.21 -24.39
CA LEU A 369 1.88 -2.81 -25.76
C LEU A 369 0.64 -2.43 -26.58
N VAL A 370 -0.47 -3.17 -26.43
CA VAL A 370 -1.74 -2.87 -27.10
C VAL A 370 -2.21 -1.44 -26.78
N TYR A 371 -2.20 -1.07 -25.50
CA TYR A 371 -2.66 0.25 -25.07
C TYR A 371 -1.60 1.35 -25.17
N ARG A 372 -0.37 1.06 -25.63
CA ARG A 372 0.73 2.03 -25.67
C ARG A 372 0.40 3.25 -26.53
N GLN A 373 -0.11 3.05 -27.73
CA GLN A 373 -0.44 4.19 -28.61
C GLN A 373 -1.54 5.08 -28.02
N ILE A 374 -2.54 4.49 -27.33
CA ILE A 374 -3.57 5.26 -26.64
C ILE A 374 -2.95 6.11 -25.54
N ARG A 375 -2.05 5.53 -24.72
CA ARG A 375 -1.32 6.28 -23.69
C ARG A 375 -0.48 7.41 -24.28
N GLN A 376 0.24 7.15 -25.38
CA GLN A 376 1.02 8.19 -26.05
C GLN A 376 0.17 9.37 -26.53
N ARG A 377 -1.04 9.12 -27.03
CA ARG A 377 -2.00 10.18 -27.41
C ARG A 377 -2.52 10.92 -26.19
N VAL A 378 -2.81 10.22 -25.09
CA VAL A 378 -3.17 10.84 -23.80
C VAL A 378 -2.05 11.76 -23.31
N TYR A 379 -0.78 11.33 -23.41
CA TYR A 379 0.36 12.20 -23.10
C TYR A 379 0.39 13.42 -24.02
N GLY A 380 0.07 13.25 -25.32
CA GLY A 380 -0.02 14.35 -26.28
C GLY A 380 -1.05 15.40 -25.86
N VAL A 381 -2.23 14.97 -25.42
CA VAL A 381 -3.27 15.86 -24.86
C VAL A 381 -2.76 16.59 -23.62
N ILE A 382 -2.26 15.83 -22.62
CA ILE A 382 -1.88 16.37 -21.31
C ILE A 382 -0.75 17.38 -21.43
N PHE A 383 0.18 17.14 -22.35
CA PHE A 383 1.37 17.98 -22.55
C PHE A 383 1.26 18.92 -23.75
N ASN A 384 0.03 19.14 -24.23
CA ASN A 384 -0.30 20.09 -25.29
C ASN A 384 0.52 19.93 -26.59
N GLN A 385 0.80 18.68 -26.98
CA GLN A 385 1.49 18.37 -28.23
C GLN A 385 0.48 18.22 -29.37
N TYR A 386 0.21 19.33 -30.06
CA TYR A 386 -0.69 19.37 -31.22
C TYR A 386 0.02 19.84 -32.49
N TYR A 387 -0.49 19.43 -33.65
CA TYR A 387 -0.05 19.94 -34.96
C TYR A 387 -1.23 20.35 -35.84
N HIS A 388 -1.03 21.38 -36.67
CA HIS A 388 -2.01 21.81 -37.69
C HIS A 388 -1.77 21.12 -39.04
N ASN A 389 -0.51 20.84 -39.40
CA ASN A 389 -0.14 20.12 -40.61
C ASN A 389 0.94 19.08 -40.26
N PRO A 390 0.79 17.79 -40.64
CA PRO A 390 1.81 16.76 -40.41
C PRO A 390 3.20 17.14 -40.92
N SER A 391 3.24 17.95 -41.99
CA SER A 391 4.47 18.44 -42.65
C SER A 391 5.20 19.53 -41.85
N GLU A 392 4.48 20.25 -40.99
CA GLU A 392 4.99 21.34 -40.16
C GLU A 392 5.49 20.86 -38.79
N TYR A 393 5.24 19.58 -38.46
CA TYR A 393 5.69 18.97 -37.21
C TYR A 393 7.20 18.72 -37.24
N THR A 394 7.95 19.82 -37.18
CA THR A 394 9.38 19.86 -36.91
C THR A 394 9.55 19.97 -35.40
N PHE A 395 10.28 19.04 -34.80
CA PHE A 395 10.55 19.03 -33.36
C PHE A 395 11.09 20.40 -32.93
N ARG A 396 10.31 21.21 -32.22
CA ARG A 396 10.87 22.35 -31.48
C ARG A 396 11.77 21.75 -30.40
N GLU A 397 13.07 22.04 -30.47
CA GLU A 397 14.11 21.43 -29.62
C GLU A 397 13.89 21.59 -28.10
N ASN A 398 12.96 22.45 -27.67
CA ASN A 398 12.70 22.77 -26.27
C ASN A 398 11.56 21.98 -25.58
N GLU A 399 10.94 20.97 -26.21
CA GLU A 399 9.87 20.16 -25.60
C GLU A 399 10.14 18.64 -25.65
N ARG A 400 11.32 18.21 -25.18
CA ARG A 400 11.69 16.78 -25.05
C ARG A 400 10.96 16.08 -23.90
N ILE A 401 9.63 16.14 -23.86
CA ILE A 401 8.85 15.40 -22.87
C ILE A 401 8.95 13.90 -23.19
N SER A 402 9.45 13.14 -22.24
CA SER A 402 9.51 11.69 -22.29
C SER A 402 9.01 11.13 -20.98
N ILE A 403 8.06 10.20 -21.08
CA ILE A 403 7.40 9.56 -19.95
C ILE A 403 8.12 8.27 -19.65
N LYS A 404 8.48 8.06 -18.38
CA LYS A 404 9.01 6.80 -17.89
C LYS A 404 7.86 5.84 -17.65
N GLU A 405 7.72 4.82 -18.50
CA GLU A 405 6.76 3.74 -18.31
C GLU A 405 7.39 2.58 -17.55
N TRP A 406 6.73 2.18 -16.46
CA TRP A 406 7.00 0.97 -15.69
C TRP A 406 5.86 -0.02 -15.94
N CYS A 407 5.98 -0.82 -17.01
CA CYS A 407 4.99 -1.83 -17.37
C CYS A 407 5.67 -3.19 -17.49
N ALA A 408 5.26 -4.17 -16.68
CA ALA A 408 5.72 -5.55 -16.82
C ALA A 408 4.98 -6.24 -17.96
N TYR A 409 5.71 -6.96 -18.80
CA TYR A 409 5.17 -7.86 -19.81
C TYR A 409 6.25 -8.83 -20.29
N TYR A 410 5.89 -9.82 -21.11
CA TYR A 410 6.86 -10.80 -21.63
C TYR A 410 8.02 -10.10 -22.37
N GLY A 411 9.25 -10.29 -21.87
CA GLY A 411 10.45 -9.65 -22.41
C GLY A 411 10.79 -8.29 -21.76
N ASN A 412 9.94 -7.75 -20.88
CA ASN A 412 10.23 -6.57 -20.06
C ASN A 412 9.93 -6.82 -18.58
N TYR A 413 10.97 -7.08 -17.80
CA TYR A 413 10.90 -7.29 -16.35
C TYR A 413 11.07 -5.98 -15.54
N MET A 414 10.91 -4.82 -16.17
CA MET A 414 11.01 -3.50 -15.53
C MET A 414 12.33 -3.25 -14.79
N VAL A 415 13.43 -3.87 -15.23
CA VAL A 415 14.78 -3.59 -14.71
C VAL A 415 15.12 -2.10 -14.88
N HIS A 416 14.69 -1.53 -16.01
CA HIS A 416 14.72 -0.11 -16.30
C HIS A 416 13.37 0.33 -16.87
N PRO A 417 12.95 1.60 -16.66
CA PRO A 417 11.75 2.12 -17.29
C PRO A 417 11.96 2.28 -18.79
N GLU A 418 10.87 2.13 -19.56
CA GLU A 418 10.87 2.51 -20.97
C GLU A 418 10.59 4.01 -21.11
N TYR A 419 11.32 4.68 -22.01
CA TYR A 419 11.16 6.12 -22.26
C TYR A 419 10.25 6.33 -23.46
N ILE A 420 9.00 6.68 -23.18
CA ILE A 420 7.95 6.80 -24.20
C ILE A 420 7.70 8.27 -24.50
N LYS A 421 7.71 8.62 -25.79
CA LYS A 421 7.38 9.97 -26.25
C LYS A 421 5.87 10.10 -26.45
N PRO A 422 5.28 11.26 -26.13
CA PRO A 422 3.90 11.53 -26.52
C PRO A 422 3.76 11.46 -28.05
N LEU A 423 2.58 11.07 -28.51
CA LEU A 423 2.20 11.17 -29.92
C LEU A 423 1.34 12.42 -30.07
N PRO A 424 1.71 13.34 -30.97
CA PRO A 424 0.97 14.57 -31.12
C PRO A 424 -0.38 14.29 -31.78
N LEU A 425 -1.33 15.19 -31.56
CA LEU A 425 -2.68 15.09 -32.11
C LEU A 425 -2.91 16.17 -33.16
N GLU A 426 -3.65 15.81 -34.19
CA GLU A 426 -4.17 16.77 -35.16
C GLU A 426 -5.12 17.73 -34.44
N PHE A 427 -4.85 19.03 -34.55
CA PHE A 427 -5.73 20.05 -34.00
C PHE A 427 -6.88 20.25 -34.98
N TRP A 428 -8.10 19.93 -34.53
CA TRP A 428 -9.32 20.19 -35.28
C TRP A 428 -9.86 21.54 -34.79
N ASP A 429 -9.85 22.55 -35.66
CA ASP A 429 -10.38 23.89 -35.38
C ASP A 429 -11.88 23.89 -35.01
#